data_AF-A0A9W6CJ66-F1
#
_entry.id   AF-A0A9W6CJ66-F1
#
_cell.length_a   1.000
_cell.length_b   1.000
_cell.length_c   1.000
_cell.angle_alpha   90.00
_cell.angle_beta   90.00
_cell.angle_gamma   90.00
#
_symmetry.space_group_name_H-M   'P 1'
#
loop_
_entity.id
_entity.type
_entity.pdbx_description
1 polymer ?
#
loop_
_entity_poly.entity_id
_entity_poly.type
_entity_poly.pdbx_seq_one_letter_code
_entity_poly.pdbx_strand_id
1 'polypeptide(L)'
;MLCEACPKEAQTQSEHSPCVVEGHERILYVLLDPDDINDGQIAATAFKKSDLKSCSLSVCRVEYSESSEVFDRIVNPKLEKNSERQLVGGFSVICSRIRDLAIDGRRTFCVIDDGLEDYCAHAVIGFSDVTKEKDYWQKNNREKARADLVYLFESGGIVDLSTFDFGKIHREARASNSDIKLQSPVTEGQPGSAVD
;
A
#
# COMPACT_ATOMS: atom_id res chain seq x y z
N MET A 1 3.71 -2.42 -20.94
CA MET A 1 2.36 -2.23 -21.52
C MET A 1 1.55 -1.51 -20.45
N LEU A 2 1.27 -0.21 -20.62
CA LEU A 2 0.48 0.57 -19.66
C LEU A 2 -0.95 0.01 -19.66
N CYS A 3 -1.48 -0.32 -18.49
CA CYS A 3 -2.80 -0.90 -18.39
C CYS A 3 -3.86 0.18 -18.60
N GLU A 4 -4.64 0.09 -19.68
CA GLU A 4 -5.78 0.99 -19.93
C GLU A 4 -6.85 0.94 -18.82
N ALA A 5 -6.84 -0.09 -17.97
CA ALA A 5 -7.88 -0.29 -16.95
C ALA A 5 -7.75 0.62 -15.71
N CYS A 6 -6.61 1.30 -15.50
CA CYS A 6 -6.41 2.13 -14.30
C CYS A 6 -5.41 3.29 -14.49
N PRO A 7 -5.86 4.45 -14.99
CA PRO A 7 -5.03 5.65 -15.12
C PRO A 7 -4.28 6.03 -13.83
N LYS A 8 -4.88 5.80 -12.66
CA LYS A 8 -4.26 6.07 -11.36
C LYS A 8 -3.02 5.21 -11.05
N GLU A 9 -2.93 3.99 -11.59
CA GLU A 9 -1.71 3.18 -11.45
C GLU A 9 -0.58 3.65 -12.38
N ALA A 10 -0.91 4.40 -13.43
CA ALA A 10 0.06 4.82 -14.44
C ALA A 10 0.87 6.06 -14.02
N GLN A 11 0.53 6.68 -12.88
CA GLN A 11 1.16 7.89 -12.39
C GLN A 11 1.39 7.76 -10.89
N THR A 12 2.51 8.28 -10.40
CA THR A 12 2.76 8.46 -8.97
C THR A 12 1.67 9.38 -8.40
N GLN A 13 1.01 8.97 -7.32
CA GLN A 13 -0.08 9.76 -6.72
C GLN A 13 0.40 10.64 -5.57
N SER A 14 1.59 10.36 -5.03
CA SER A 14 2.18 11.10 -3.90
C SER A 14 3.58 11.59 -4.21
N GLU A 15 3.92 12.79 -3.74
CA GLU A 15 5.29 13.31 -3.79
C GLU A 15 6.27 12.53 -2.89
N HIS A 16 5.74 11.79 -1.91
CA HIS A 16 6.52 10.97 -0.98
C HIS A 16 6.74 9.55 -1.49
N SER A 17 6.05 9.19 -2.57
CA SER A 17 6.21 7.87 -3.16
C SER A 17 7.53 7.74 -3.91
N PRO A 18 8.17 6.56 -3.85
CA PRO A 18 9.35 6.29 -4.66
C PRO A 18 9.05 6.21 -6.17
N CYS A 19 7.90 5.63 -6.55
CA CYS A 19 7.48 5.38 -7.93
C CYS A 19 6.09 4.73 -7.97
N VAL A 20 5.54 4.57 -9.19
CA VAL A 20 4.37 3.69 -9.41
C VAL A 20 4.65 2.26 -8.94
N VAL A 21 3.60 1.55 -8.50
CA VAL A 21 3.75 0.16 -8.03
C VAL A 21 4.02 -0.79 -9.21
N GLU A 22 5.17 -1.44 -9.20
CA GLU A 22 5.59 -2.39 -10.23
C GLU A 22 4.94 -3.76 -10.07
N GLY A 23 4.83 -4.51 -11.17
CA GLY A 23 4.16 -5.82 -11.16
C GLY A 23 4.87 -6.89 -10.33
N HIS A 24 6.17 -6.75 -10.10
CA HIS A 24 6.96 -7.71 -9.36
C HIS A 24 7.02 -7.43 -7.85
N GLU A 25 6.53 -6.27 -7.40
CA GLU A 25 6.53 -5.90 -5.98
C GLU A 25 5.65 -6.84 -5.17
N ARG A 26 6.08 -7.10 -3.93
CA ARG A 26 5.27 -7.79 -2.94
C ARG A 26 4.42 -6.79 -2.19
N ILE A 27 3.13 -7.07 -2.15
CA ILE A 27 2.11 -6.32 -1.44
C ILE A 27 1.77 -7.08 -0.17
N LEU A 28 1.93 -6.40 0.96
CA LEU A 28 1.66 -6.93 2.29
C LEU A 28 0.37 -6.31 2.86
N TYR A 29 -0.54 -7.16 3.29
CA TYR A 29 -1.73 -6.80 4.07
C TYR A 29 -1.55 -7.27 5.52
N VAL A 30 -1.57 -6.35 6.47
CA VAL A 30 -1.41 -6.66 7.91
C VAL A 30 -2.73 -7.20 8.47
N LEU A 31 -2.64 -8.28 9.25
CA LEU A 31 -3.78 -8.98 9.84
C LEU A 31 -3.86 -8.76 11.34
N LEU A 32 -4.98 -8.20 11.80
CA LEU A 32 -5.31 -8.08 13.21
C LEU A 32 -6.57 -8.89 13.56
N ASP A 33 -6.55 -9.63 14.66
CA ASP A 33 -7.73 -10.24 15.28
C ASP A 33 -8.41 -9.19 16.18
N PRO A 34 -9.75 -9.00 16.17
CA PRO A 34 -10.77 -9.73 15.40
C PRO A 34 -11.15 -9.08 14.05
N ASP A 35 -10.49 -8.00 13.67
CA ASP A 35 -10.91 -7.16 12.54
C ASP A 35 -10.73 -7.85 11.18
N ASP A 36 -9.61 -8.51 10.99
CA ASP A 36 -9.18 -9.14 9.73
C ASP A 36 -9.23 -10.67 9.81
N ILE A 37 -9.02 -11.22 11.00
CA ILE A 37 -9.08 -12.66 11.29
C ILE A 37 -10.05 -12.86 12.44
N ASN A 38 -10.93 -13.86 12.33
CA ASN A 38 -11.82 -14.29 13.40
C ASN A 38 -11.84 -15.83 13.45
N ASP A 39 -11.55 -16.41 14.60
CA ASP A 39 -11.45 -17.87 14.80
C ASP A 39 -10.51 -18.56 13.77
N GLY A 40 -9.41 -17.91 13.43
CA GLY A 40 -8.41 -18.41 12.47
C GLY A 40 -8.85 -18.36 11.00
N GLN A 41 -9.99 -17.73 10.70
CA GLN A 41 -10.48 -17.50 9.33
C GLN A 41 -10.45 -16.02 8.99
N ILE A 42 -10.32 -15.69 7.70
CA ILE A 42 -10.41 -14.30 7.25
C ILE A 42 -11.83 -13.78 7.54
N ALA A 43 -11.92 -12.72 8.34
CA ALA A 43 -13.19 -12.12 8.71
C ALA A 43 -13.84 -11.48 7.47
N ALA A 44 -15.18 -11.47 7.41
CA ALA A 44 -15.91 -10.81 6.32
C ALA A 44 -15.67 -9.28 6.25
N THR A 45 -15.12 -8.73 7.34
CA THR A 45 -14.66 -7.36 7.51
C THR A 45 -13.27 -7.11 6.96
N ALA A 46 -12.47 -8.14 6.69
CA ALA A 46 -11.27 -8.02 5.88
C ALA A 46 -11.68 -7.68 4.44
N PHE A 47 -10.92 -6.81 3.76
CA PHE A 47 -11.20 -6.40 2.38
C PHE A 47 -12.62 -5.82 2.17
N LYS A 48 -13.01 -4.84 3.01
CA LYS A 48 -14.36 -4.24 2.94
C LYS A 48 -14.65 -3.69 1.56
N LYS A 49 -15.87 -3.94 1.09
CA LYS A 49 -16.37 -3.42 -0.19
C LYS A 49 -16.36 -1.90 -0.25
N SER A 50 -16.60 -1.22 0.87
CA SER A 50 -16.49 0.24 0.97
C SER A 50 -15.09 0.70 0.57
N ASP A 51 -14.08 0.08 1.15
CA ASP A 51 -12.68 0.48 1.04
C ASP A 51 -12.16 0.19 -0.36
N LEU A 52 -12.54 -0.97 -0.93
CA LEU A 52 -12.25 -1.30 -2.33
C LEU A 52 -12.93 -0.32 -3.30
N LYS A 53 -14.15 0.14 -2.99
CA LYS A 53 -14.88 1.11 -3.82
C LYS A 53 -14.27 2.52 -3.73
N SER A 54 -13.79 2.92 -2.57
CA SER A 54 -13.11 4.21 -2.37
C SER A 54 -11.62 4.18 -2.70
N CYS A 55 -11.07 3.03 -3.10
CA CYS A 55 -9.63 2.82 -3.30
C CYS A 55 -8.82 3.16 -2.05
N SER A 56 -9.23 2.66 -0.89
CA SER A 56 -8.64 2.98 0.41
C SER A 56 -8.27 1.75 1.24
N LEU A 57 -8.23 0.56 0.63
CA LEU A 57 -7.74 -0.62 1.33
C LEU A 57 -6.22 -0.53 1.46
N SER A 58 -5.75 -0.12 2.64
CA SER A 58 -4.33 0.12 2.92
C SER A 58 -3.49 -1.15 2.88
N VAL A 59 -2.35 -1.07 2.19
CA VAL A 59 -1.35 -2.13 2.04
C VAL A 59 0.07 -1.55 2.08
N CYS A 60 1.06 -2.42 2.27
CA CYS A 60 2.48 -2.09 2.31
C CYS A 60 3.20 -2.65 1.09
N ARG A 61 4.08 -1.86 0.48
CA ARG A 61 5.03 -2.28 -0.55
C ARG A 61 6.30 -2.79 0.12
N VAL A 62 6.45 -4.12 0.18
CA VAL A 62 7.47 -4.78 1.02
C VAL A 62 8.89 -4.37 0.64
N GLU A 63 9.18 -4.16 -0.64
CA GLU A 63 10.50 -3.77 -1.13
C GLU A 63 10.95 -2.35 -0.71
N TYR A 64 10.01 -1.55 -0.19
CA TYR A 64 10.22 -0.15 0.20
C TYR A 64 10.04 0.09 1.71
N SER A 65 9.84 -0.96 2.50
CA SER A 65 9.58 -0.88 3.94
C SER A 65 10.52 -1.79 4.71
N GLU A 66 10.75 -1.47 5.98
CA GLU A 66 11.28 -2.40 6.97
C GLU A 66 10.19 -2.91 7.91
N SER A 67 10.48 -4.00 8.64
CA SER A 67 9.55 -4.55 9.64
C SER A 67 9.18 -3.50 10.70
N SER A 68 10.17 -2.80 11.25
CA SER A 68 9.98 -1.70 12.20
C SER A 68 9.02 -0.62 11.68
N GLU A 69 9.16 -0.21 10.41
CA GLU A 69 8.27 0.77 9.79
C GLU A 69 6.83 0.26 9.69
N VAL A 70 6.63 -1.02 9.33
CA VAL A 70 5.29 -1.63 9.32
C VAL A 70 4.68 -1.64 10.73
N PHE A 71 5.48 -1.97 11.74
CA PHE A 71 5.03 -1.93 13.14
C PHE A 71 4.62 -0.51 13.55
N ASP A 72 5.47 0.48 13.30
CA ASP A 72 5.26 1.86 13.73
C ASP A 72 4.12 2.56 12.97
N ARG A 73 3.96 2.25 11.67
CA ARG A 73 3.01 2.97 10.79
C ARG A 73 1.68 2.26 10.63
N ILE A 74 1.63 0.94 10.78
CA ILE A 74 0.40 0.16 10.58
C ILE A 74 -0.05 -0.53 11.86
N VAL A 75 0.83 -1.32 12.49
CA VAL A 75 0.42 -2.20 13.61
C VAL A 75 0.10 -1.36 14.85
N ASN A 76 1.06 -0.62 15.38
CA ASN A 76 0.93 0.12 16.64
C ASN A 76 -0.24 1.10 16.60
N PRO A 77 -0.43 1.93 15.55
CA PRO A 77 -1.57 2.85 15.50
C PRO A 77 -2.93 2.13 15.48
N LYS A 78 -3.02 0.92 14.92
CA LYS A 78 -4.24 0.12 14.96
C LYS A 78 -4.47 -0.50 16.34
N LEU A 79 -3.42 -1.00 16.99
CA LEU A 79 -3.51 -1.56 18.35
C LEU A 79 -3.85 -0.49 19.39
N GLU A 80 -3.27 0.72 19.30
CA GLU A 80 -3.58 1.84 20.19
C GLU A 80 -5.04 2.29 20.09
N LYS A 81 -5.62 2.23 18.89
CA LYS A 81 -7.03 2.58 18.65
C LYS A 81 -8.02 1.57 19.22
N ASN A 82 -7.61 0.32 19.40
CA ASN A 82 -8.44 -0.72 20.00
C ASN A 82 -7.55 -1.77 20.66
N SER A 83 -7.52 -1.76 21.99
CA SER A 83 -6.70 -2.66 22.81
C SER A 83 -7.12 -4.13 22.75
N GLU A 84 -8.30 -4.45 22.23
CA GLU A 84 -8.72 -5.84 22.00
C GLU A 84 -8.02 -6.46 20.77
N ARG A 85 -7.42 -5.62 19.92
CA ARG A 85 -6.75 -6.10 18.72
C ARG A 85 -5.47 -6.85 19.06
N GLN A 86 -5.19 -7.92 18.31
CA GLN A 86 -3.94 -8.65 18.38
C GLN A 86 -3.34 -8.81 17.00
N LEU A 87 -2.02 -8.61 16.89
CA LEU A 87 -1.31 -8.88 15.64
C LEU A 87 -1.27 -10.38 15.39
N VAL A 88 -1.80 -10.81 14.24
CA VAL A 88 -1.71 -12.20 13.78
C VAL A 88 -0.51 -12.38 12.84
N GLY A 89 -0.22 -11.38 12.02
CA GLY A 89 0.85 -11.41 11.03
C GLY A 89 0.47 -10.58 9.80
N GLY A 90 0.78 -11.09 8.61
CA GLY A 90 0.29 -10.50 7.36
C GLY A 90 0.12 -11.52 6.25
N PHE A 91 -0.56 -11.13 5.18
CA PHE A 91 -0.54 -11.85 3.91
C PHE A 91 0.33 -11.10 2.91
N SER A 92 1.18 -11.82 2.18
CA SER A 92 2.02 -11.24 1.13
C SER A 92 1.71 -11.86 -0.24
N VAL A 93 1.53 -11.01 -1.24
CA VAL A 93 1.26 -11.43 -2.62
C VAL A 93 2.00 -10.55 -3.61
N ILE A 94 2.41 -11.13 -4.75
CA ILE A 94 2.98 -10.36 -5.86
C ILE A 94 1.91 -9.51 -6.53
N CYS A 95 2.21 -8.22 -6.78
CA CYS A 95 1.29 -7.24 -7.34
C CYS A 95 0.67 -7.68 -8.69
N SER A 96 1.44 -8.32 -9.57
CA SER A 96 0.93 -8.85 -10.84
C SER A 96 -0.22 -9.84 -10.63
N ARG A 97 -0.19 -10.67 -9.59
CA ARG A 97 -1.28 -11.61 -9.30
C ARG A 97 -2.58 -10.92 -8.92
N ILE A 98 -2.50 -9.78 -8.22
CA ILE A 98 -3.68 -8.95 -7.93
C ILE A 98 -4.24 -8.38 -9.24
N ARG A 99 -3.35 -7.92 -10.13
CA ARG A 99 -3.68 -7.32 -11.42
C ARG A 99 -4.20 -8.32 -12.45
N ASP A 100 -3.90 -9.60 -12.28
CA ASP A 100 -4.38 -10.71 -13.10
C ASP A 100 -5.82 -11.12 -12.72
N LEU A 101 -6.33 -10.69 -11.56
CA LEU A 101 -7.73 -10.89 -11.21
C LEU A 101 -8.61 -10.09 -12.18
N ALA A 102 -9.42 -10.82 -12.92
CA ALA A 102 -10.27 -10.28 -13.96
C ALA A 102 -11.66 -10.91 -13.94
N ILE A 103 -12.66 -10.10 -14.30
CA ILE A 103 -14.03 -10.54 -14.55
C ILE A 103 -14.35 -10.15 -15.99
N ASP A 104 -14.85 -11.12 -16.76
CA ASP A 104 -15.15 -10.98 -18.19
C ASP A 104 -13.96 -10.43 -19.00
N GLY A 105 -12.75 -10.92 -18.66
CA GLY A 105 -11.50 -10.54 -19.33
C GLY A 105 -10.99 -9.13 -18.99
N ARG A 106 -11.64 -8.44 -18.05
CA ARG A 106 -11.27 -7.08 -17.63
C ARG A 106 -10.72 -7.10 -16.21
N ARG A 107 -9.51 -6.53 -16.03
CA ARG A 107 -8.86 -6.38 -14.72
C ARG A 107 -9.81 -5.74 -13.72
N THR A 108 -9.90 -6.33 -12.54
CA THR A 108 -10.89 -5.95 -11.51
C THR A 108 -10.32 -5.04 -10.42
N PHE A 109 -9.03 -5.15 -10.13
CA PHE A 109 -8.37 -4.41 -9.06
C PHE A 109 -7.20 -3.56 -9.57
N CYS A 110 -6.92 -2.48 -8.86
CA CYS A 110 -5.71 -1.69 -8.98
C CYS A 110 -4.98 -1.69 -7.64
N VAL A 111 -3.66 -1.66 -7.71
CA VAL A 111 -2.72 -1.37 -6.63
C VAL A 111 -2.11 0.00 -6.94
N ILE A 112 -2.61 1.00 -6.24
CA ILE A 112 -2.30 2.40 -6.47
C ILE A 112 -1.25 2.81 -5.44
N ASP A 113 -0.21 3.44 -5.94
CA ASP A 113 0.75 4.12 -5.09
C ASP A 113 0.07 5.21 -4.26
N ASP A 114 0.34 5.28 -2.96
CA ASP A 114 -0.23 6.28 -2.05
C ASP A 114 0.74 6.60 -0.92
N GLY A 115 2.03 6.75 -1.26
CA GLY A 115 3.09 6.97 -0.27
C GLY A 115 2.78 8.14 0.67
N LEU A 116 3.06 7.98 1.96
CA LEU A 116 2.85 9.03 2.96
C LEU A 116 4.19 9.68 3.33
N GLU A 117 4.17 10.91 3.86
CA GLU A 117 5.37 11.67 4.24
C GLU A 117 6.32 10.86 5.13
N ASP A 118 5.74 10.10 6.05
CA ASP A 118 6.42 9.34 7.07
C ASP A 118 6.42 7.82 6.78
N TYR A 119 5.80 7.42 5.65
CA TYR A 119 5.64 6.03 5.25
C TYR A 119 5.49 5.88 3.72
N CYS A 120 6.61 6.03 3.01
CA CYS A 120 6.66 6.00 1.55
C CYS A 120 6.25 4.65 0.93
N ALA A 121 6.29 3.56 1.70
CA ALA A 121 5.88 2.23 1.27
C ALA A 121 4.35 2.03 1.27
N HIS A 122 3.58 3.03 1.66
CA HIS A 122 2.12 2.95 1.64
C HIS A 122 1.59 2.84 0.20
N ALA A 123 0.63 1.95 0.03
CA ALA A 123 -0.16 1.82 -1.19
C ALA A 123 -1.60 1.44 -0.83
N VAL A 124 -2.49 1.50 -1.80
CA VAL A 124 -3.90 1.14 -1.62
C VAL A 124 -4.38 0.20 -2.71
N ILE A 125 -5.27 -0.72 -2.35
CA ILE A 125 -6.01 -1.55 -3.30
C ILE A 125 -7.41 -0.97 -3.47
N GLY A 126 -7.87 -0.93 -4.73
CA GLY A 126 -9.23 -0.53 -5.07
C GLY A 126 -9.75 -1.26 -6.29
N PHE A 127 -11.05 -1.15 -6.55
CA PHE A 127 -11.61 -1.56 -7.83
C PHE A 127 -11.08 -0.69 -8.96
N SER A 128 -10.79 -1.28 -10.10
CA SER A 128 -10.32 -0.57 -11.29
C SER A 128 -11.39 0.31 -11.92
N ASP A 129 -10.98 1.27 -12.75
CA ASP A 129 -11.89 2.27 -13.31
C ASP A 129 -12.89 1.67 -14.29
N VAL A 130 -12.52 0.60 -15.01
CA VAL A 130 -13.43 -0.16 -15.88
C VAL A 130 -14.63 -0.70 -15.11
N THR A 131 -14.48 -0.92 -13.79
CA THR A 131 -15.58 -1.37 -12.95
C THR A 131 -16.60 -0.27 -12.61
N LYS A 132 -16.30 0.99 -12.93
CA LYS A 132 -17.22 2.12 -12.76
C LYS A 132 -18.17 2.28 -13.95
N GLU A 133 -17.92 1.56 -15.04
CA GLU A 133 -18.81 1.53 -16.20
C GLU A 133 -20.21 1.03 -15.82
N LYS A 134 -21.22 1.63 -16.45
CA LYS A 134 -22.61 1.20 -16.27
C LYS A 134 -22.73 -0.27 -16.72
N ASP A 135 -23.46 -1.06 -15.94
CA ASP A 135 -23.74 -2.48 -16.22
C ASP A 135 -22.54 -3.45 -16.15
N TYR A 136 -21.31 -2.97 -15.84
CA TYR A 136 -20.15 -3.86 -15.63
C TYR A 136 -20.40 -4.85 -14.49
N TRP A 137 -20.93 -4.36 -13.38
CA TRP A 137 -21.27 -5.19 -12.25
C TRP A 137 -22.63 -5.82 -12.43
N GLN A 138 -22.66 -7.04 -12.97
CA GLN A 138 -23.77 -7.94 -12.71
C GLN A 138 -23.87 -8.17 -11.19
N LYS A 139 -25.09 -8.41 -10.69
CA LYS A 139 -25.42 -8.38 -9.24
C LYS A 139 -24.44 -9.16 -8.35
N ASN A 140 -23.80 -10.21 -8.87
CA ASN A 140 -22.91 -11.11 -8.14
C ASN A 140 -21.40 -10.87 -8.38
N ASN A 141 -21.02 -10.08 -9.38
CA ASN A 141 -19.61 -9.98 -9.82
C ASN A 141 -18.71 -9.30 -8.78
N ARG A 142 -19.23 -8.34 -7.99
CA ARG A 142 -18.46 -7.67 -6.92
C ARG A 142 -18.11 -8.60 -5.77
N GLU A 143 -19.04 -9.48 -5.42
CA GLU A 143 -18.83 -10.43 -4.33
C GLU A 143 -17.81 -11.48 -4.76
N LYS A 144 -17.93 -11.98 -5.99
CA LYS A 144 -16.94 -12.87 -6.60
C LYS A 144 -15.56 -12.22 -6.64
N ALA A 145 -15.45 -10.97 -7.12
CA ALA A 145 -14.19 -10.24 -7.16
C ALA A 145 -13.52 -10.18 -5.78
N ARG A 146 -14.30 -9.83 -4.75
CA ARG A 146 -13.81 -9.76 -3.38
C ARG A 146 -13.34 -11.12 -2.88
N ALA A 147 -14.13 -12.17 -3.12
CA ALA A 147 -13.77 -13.54 -2.74
C ALA A 147 -12.49 -14.00 -3.43
N ASP A 148 -12.31 -13.69 -4.73
CA ASP A 148 -11.09 -14.01 -5.47
C ASP A 148 -9.87 -13.28 -4.88
N LEU A 149 -10.02 -12.01 -4.46
CA LEU A 149 -8.96 -11.25 -3.80
C LEU A 149 -8.60 -11.85 -2.43
N VAL A 150 -9.59 -12.17 -1.61
CA VAL A 150 -9.40 -12.82 -0.30
C VAL A 150 -8.65 -14.14 -0.47
N TYR A 151 -9.13 -15.00 -1.37
CA TYR A 151 -8.50 -16.29 -1.67
C TYR A 151 -7.05 -16.10 -2.16
N LEU A 152 -6.79 -15.09 -2.98
CA LEU A 152 -5.45 -14.81 -3.45
C LEU A 152 -4.48 -14.51 -2.29
N PHE A 153 -4.87 -13.64 -1.35
CA PHE A 153 -4.04 -13.34 -0.17
C PHE A 153 -3.91 -14.56 0.76
N GLU A 154 -5.01 -15.27 1.01
CA GLU A 154 -5.04 -16.45 1.87
C GLU A 154 -4.13 -17.57 1.35
N SER A 155 -4.10 -17.77 0.02
CA SER A 155 -3.31 -18.83 -0.63
C SER A 155 -1.80 -18.72 -0.40
N GLY A 156 -1.30 -17.54 -0.01
CA GLY A 156 0.10 -17.33 0.35
C GLY A 156 0.46 -17.75 1.77
N GLY A 157 -0.54 -18.01 2.63
CA GLY A 157 -0.35 -18.26 4.05
C GLY A 157 0.01 -17.00 4.85
N ILE A 158 -0.17 -17.07 6.16
CA ILE A 158 0.18 -15.99 7.08
C ILE A 158 1.71 -15.96 7.25
N VAL A 159 2.29 -14.78 7.08
CA VAL A 159 3.70 -14.51 7.37
C VAL A 159 3.86 -13.81 8.70
N ASP A 160 4.88 -14.21 9.46
CA ASP A 160 5.28 -13.54 10.69
C ASP A 160 6.09 -12.29 10.37
N LEU A 161 5.56 -11.11 10.70
CA LEU A 161 6.18 -9.83 10.38
C LEU A 161 7.54 -9.61 11.05
N SER A 162 7.87 -10.33 12.12
CA SER A 162 9.15 -10.20 12.81
C SER A 162 10.30 -10.93 12.09
N THR A 163 9.97 -11.98 11.33
CA THR A 163 10.93 -12.82 10.59
C THR A 163 10.76 -12.71 9.08
N PHE A 164 9.75 -12.00 8.61
CA PHE A 164 9.48 -11.79 7.19
C PHE A 164 10.61 -11.02 6.51
N ASP A 165 11.03 -11.49 5.34
CA ASP A 165 12.09 -10.85 4.56
C ASP A 165 11.55 -9.60 3.85
N PHE A 166 11.76 -8.44 4.46
CA PHE A 166 11.55 -7.14 3.86
C PHE A 166 12.70 -6.82 2.91
N GLY A 167 12.36 -6.53 1.64
CA GLY A 167 13.32 -6.43 0.54
C GLY A 167 14.43 -5.40 0.81
N LYS A 168 15.63 -5.63 0.26
CA LYS A 168 16.81 -4.78 0.48
C LYS A 168 16.88 -3.53 -0.41
N ILE A 169 15.99 -3.40 -1.39
CA ILE A 169 16.17 -2.53 -2.57
C ILE A 169 16.39 -1.05 -2.19
N HIS A 170 15.77 -0.56 -1.10
CA HIS A 170 15.91 0.84 -0.67
C HIS A 170 16.83 1.11 0.52
N ARG A 171 17.50 0.10 1.11
CA ARG A 171 18.50 0.38 2.17
C ARG A 171 19.65 1.25 1.65
N GLU A 172 20.02 1.09 0.38
CA GLU A 172 21.13 1.82 -0.23
C GLU A 172 20.73 3.20 -0.77
N ALA A 173 19.47 3.38 -1.17
CA ALA A 173 18.98 4.66 -1.72
C ALA A 173 18.52 5.67 -0.64
N ARG A 174 18.17 5.22 0.57
CA ARG A 174 17.89 6.14 1.70
C ARG A 174 19.16 6.72 2.32
N ALA A 175 20.24 5.92 2.40
CA ALA A 175 21.52 6.38 2.95
C ALA A 175 22.14 7.53 2.13
N SER A 176 21.91 7.57 0.81
CA SER A 176 22.44 8.62 -0.07
C SER A 176 21.63 9.92 -0.05
N ASN A 177 20.38 9.91 0.41
CA ASN A 177 19.53 11.12 0.48
C ASN A 177 19.55 11.81 1.87
N SER A 178 19.94 11.11 2.94
CA SER A 178 20.12 11.73 4.26
C SER A 178 21.34 12.66 4.36
N ASP A 179 22.29 12.55 3.43
CA ASP A 179 23.53 13.34 3.44
C ASP A 179 23.41 14.70 2.70
N ILE A 180 22.26 15.00 2.07
CA ILE A 180 22.08 16.20 1.22
C ILE A 180 21.19 17.28 1.87
N LYS A 181 21.09 17.32 3.21
CA LYS A 181 20.46 18.45 3.91
C LYS A 181 21.28 18.91 5.11
N LEU A 182 22.28 19.76 4.85
CA LEU A 182 22.73 20.84 5.75
C LEU A 182 23.76 21.75 5.05
N GLN A 183 23.34 22.51 4.04
CA GLN A 183 23.98 23.80 3.75
C GLN A 183 22.88 24.82 3.43
N SER A 184 22.35 25.41 4.50
CA SER A 184 21.61 26.67 4.40
C SER A 184 22.55 27.74 3.84
N PRO A 185 22.14 28.57 2.87
CA PRO A 185 22.95 29.69 2.44
C PRO A 185 23.03 30.71 3.56
N VAL A 186 24.25 30.97 4.03
CA VAL A 186 24.58 32.13 4.87
C VAL A 186 24.34 33.37 4.02
N THR A 187 23.28 34.12 4.30
CA THR A 187 23.13 35.48 3.80
C THR A 187 24.19 36.35 4.47
N GLU A 188 25.25 36.66 3.72
CA GLU A 188 26.22 37.70 4.08
C GLU A 188 25.50 39.05 4.14
N GLY A 189 25.48 39.65 5.33
CA GLY A 189 25.19 41.07 5.48
C GLY A 189 26.38 41.88 4.99
N GLN A 190 26.14 42.81 4.07
CA GLN A 190 27.10 43.87 3.77
C GLN A 190 26.84 45.13 4.62
N PRO A 191 27.90 45.81 5.08
CA PRO A 191 27.83 46.95 5.98
C PRO A 191 27.60 48.27 5.23
N GLY A 192 27.28 49.31 6.01
CA GLY A 192 26.69 50.55 5.56
C GLY A 192 27.55 51.48 4.70
N SER A 193 26.92 52.59 4.31
CA SER A 193 27.59 53.80 3.87
C SER A 193 26.71 54.99 4.24
N ALA A 194 27.26 55.86 5.09
CA ALA A 194 26.75 57.18 5.42
C ALA A 194 27.66 58.20 4.72
N VAL A 195 27.06 59.16 4.00
CA VAL A 195 27.54 60.50 3.54
C VAL A 195 26.45 60.99 2.56
N ASP A 196 25.89 62.20 2.57
CA ASP A 196 26.06 63.46 3.31
C ASP A 196 24.65 64.08 3.48
#